data_AF-A0AAJ5ZE74-F1
#
_entry.id   AF-A0AAJ5ZE74-F1
#
_cell.length_a   1.000
_cell.length_b   1.000
_cell.length_c   1.000
_cell.angle_alpha   90.00
_cell.angle_beta   90.00
_cell.angle_gamma   90.00
#
_symmetry.space_group_name_H-M   'P 1'
#
loop_
_entity.id
_entity.type
_entity.pdbx_description
1 polymer ?
#
loop_
_entity_poly.entity_id
_entity_poly.type
_entity_poly.pdbx_seq_one_letter_code
_entity_poly.pdbx_strand_id
1 'polypeptide(L)'
;MIVTAINVVFDFDGSLATSFVGGLMFRRYTDESKVEEASQRYRSEQTSLREYQEEVFDLSVEAPAEMSKRAAECAGIRPLAHEVSERVWESGGTVSVASAGLDFYIQPVLEKANLNRINIHSGKVISDSTELPPFRYDYPSWNTSCKGDWVTCKCRVINDLKPTGEVVFVGDGTGSDVCAATNAADKVFASGRLLSYCNKNGIAAEEFGDDFEPVLSYVESKTSSNGAQ
;
A
#
# COMPACT_ATOMS: atom_id res chain seq x y z
N MET A 1 -8.14 -31.26 9.24
CA MET A 1 -7.17 -30.18 9.49
C MET A 1 -7.75 -28.93 8.88
N ILE A 2 -7.88 -27.84 9.64
CA ILE A 2 -8.23 -26.55 9.04
C ILE A 2 -6.99 -26.14 8.25
N VAL A 3 -7.09 -26.15 6.93
CA VAL A 3 -6.07 -25.56 6.07
C VAL A 3 -6.14 -24.07 6.32
N THR A 4 -5.17 -23.49 7.01
CA THR A 4 -5.10 -22.05 7.21
C THR A 4 -4.64 -21.42 5.91
N ALA A 5 -5.50 -20.59 5.28
CA ALA A 5 -5.14 -19.88 4.07
C ALA A 5 -3.95 -18.93 4.33
N ILE A 6 -3.18 -18.60 3.29
CA ILE A 6 -2.19 -17.53 3.36
C ILE A 6 -2.81 -16.30 2.74
N ASN A 7 -2.76 -15.18 3.45
CA ASN A 7 -3.16 -13.87 2.95
C ASN A 7 -1.92 -13.00 2.76
N VAL A 8 -1.95 -12.12 1.77
CA VAL A 8 -0.90 -11.14 1.54
C VAL A 8 -1.48 -9.74 1.55
N VAL A 9 -0.88 -8.86 2.34
CA VAL A 9 -1.18 -7.43 2.37
C VAL A 9 0.05 -6.67 1.90
N PHE A 10 -0.07 -6.01 0.76
CA PHE A 10 0.96 -5.15 0.22
C PHE A 10 0.75 -3.70 0.66
N ASP A 11 1.82 -3.02 1.03
CA ASP A 11 1.92 -1.58 0.76
C ASP A 11 1.97 -1.32 -0.75
N PHE A 12 1.55 -0.14 -1.18
CA PHE A 12 1.53 0.21 -2.59
C PHE A 12 2.80 0.94 -3.04
N ASP A 13 2.90 2.22 -2.71
CA ASP A 13 3.93 3.13 -3.19
C ASP A 13 5.32 2.70 -2.69
N GLY A 14 6.25 2.36 -3.60
CA GLY A 14 7.59 1.89 -3.23
C GLY A 14 7.67 0.39 -2.89
N SER A 15 6.51 -0.28 -2.79
CA SER A 15 6.39 -1.70 -2.44
C SER A 15 5.78 -2.51 -3.59
N LEU A 16 4.45 -2.64 -3.68
CA LEU A 16 3.81 -3.30 -4.84
C LEU A 16 4.06 -2.53 -6.14
N ALA A 17 3.98 -1.19 -6.10
CA ALA A 17 4.49 -0.35 -7.16
C ALA A 17 6.00 -0.19 -7.02
N THR A 18 6.74 -0.21 -8.12
CA THR A 18 8.20 -0.04 -8.11
C THR A 18 8.66 1.39 -7.80
N SER A 19 7.72 2.34 -7.67
CA SER A 19 7.99 3.76 -7.48
C SER A 19 6.96 4.42 -6.56
N PHE A 20 7.24 5.67 -6.16
CA PHE A 20 6.27 6.52 -5.47
C PHE A 20 5.31 7.17 -6.47
N VAL A 21 4.24 6.44 -6.82
CA VAL A 21 3.19 6.81 -7.77
C VAL A 21 2.44 8.06 -7.33
N GLY A 22 2.14 8.20 -6.04
CA GLY A 22 1.51 9.43 -5.52
C GLY A 22 2.29 10.68 -5.90
N GLY A 23 3.63 10.62 -5.86
CA GLY A 23 4.52 11.68 -6.32
C GLY A 23 4.38 12.03 -7.80
N LEU A 24 4.04 11.07 -8.66
CA LEU A 24 3.79 11.31 -10.09
C LEU A 24 2.51 12.10 -10.33
N MET A 25 1.58 12.09 -9.37
CA MET A 25 0.27 12.73 -9.53
C MET A 25 0.37 14.24 -9.33
N PHE A 26 1.14 14.70 -8.35
CA PHE A 26 1.24 16.13 -8.03
C PHE A 26 2.50 16.81 -8.59
N ARG A 27 3.64 16.12 -8.74
CA ARG A 27 4.88 16.76 -9.24
C ARG A 27 4.68 17.32 -10.64
N ARG A 28 5.05 18.59 -10.85
CA ARG A 28 4.88 19.39 -12.08
C ARG A 28 3.45 19.84 -12.40
N TYR A 29 2.47 19.43 -11.60
CA TYR A 29 1.05 19.82 -11.73
C TYR A 29 0.57 20.66 -10.54
N THR A 30 1.47 20.90 -9.59
CA THR A 30 1.30 21.77 -8.42
C THR A 30 2.38 22.85 -8.41
N ASP A 31 2.12 23.93 -7.69
CA ASP A 31 3.14 24.92 -7.32
C ASP A 31 4.16 24.29 -6.34
N GLU A 32 5.41 24.13 -6.79
CA GLU A 32 6.47 23.47 -6.02
C GLU A 32 6.78 24.20 -4.70
N SER A 33 6.66 25.54 -4.65
CA SER A 33 6.94 26.27 -3.41
C SER A 33 5.89 25.96 -2.35
N LYS A 34 4.61 25.88 -2.75
CA LYS A 34 3.51 25.53 -1.85
C LYS A 34 3.59 24.09 -1.37
N VAL A 35 3.99 23.16 -2.24
CA VAL A 35 4.22 21.76 -1.83
C VAL A 35 5.36 21.65 -0.82
N GLU A 36 6.43 22.44 -0.98
CA GLU A 36 7.52 22.45 -0.01
C GLU A 36 7.08 23.07 1.33
N GLU A 37 6.27 24.12 1.33
CA GLU A 37 5.65 24.66 2.56
C GLU A 37 4.79 23.61 3.29
N ALA A 38 3.92 22.90 2.57
CA ALA A 38 3.12 21.80 3.11
C ALA A 38 4.01 20.67 3.64
N SER A 39 5.08 20.34 2.91
CA SER A 39 6.06 19.32 3.30
C SER A 39 6.81 19.72 4.56
N GLN A 40 7.12 21.00 4.76
CA GLN A 40 7.75 21.50 5.99
C GLN A 40 6.81 21.39 7.19
N ARG A 41 5.53 21.72 7.03
CA ARG A 41 4.52 21.51 8.09
C ARG A 41 4.43 20.04 8.48
N TYR A 42 4.38 19.13 7.50
CA TYR A 42 4.35 17.70 7.75
C TYR A 42 5.62 17.20 8.46
N ARG A 43 6.82 17.55 7.94
CA ARG A 43 8.11 17.14 8.53
C ARG A 43 8.34 17.70 9.94
N SER A 44 7.71 18.82 10.27
CA SER A 44 7.75 19.43 11.61
C SER A 44 6.57 19.00 12.50
N GLU A 45 5.83 17.96 12.09
CA GLU A 45 4.71 17.37 12.84
C GLU A 45 3.56 18.37 13.14
N GLN A 46 3.46 19.46 12.38
CA GLN A 46 2.37 20.44 12.51
C GLN A 46 1.07 19.97 11.83
N THR A 47 1.19 19.10 10.83
CA THR A 47 0.07 18.48 10.12
C THR A 47 0.28 16.97 10.08
N SER A 48 -0.83 16.23 10.04
CA SER A 48 -0.86 14.80 9.80
C SER A 48 -0.51 14.43 8.35
N LEU A 49 -0.31 13.14 8.08
CA LEU A 49 -0.13 12.62 6.72
C LEU A 49 -1.38 12.87 5.87
N ARG A 50 -2.58 12.66 6.44
CA ARG A 50 -3.84 12.93 5.74
C ARG A 50 -3.96 14.41 5.36
N GLU A 51 -3.77 15.33 6.32
CA GLU A 51 -3.85 16.77 6.05
C GLU A 51 -2.80 17.22 5.02
N TYR A 52 -1.58 16.72 5.12
CA TYR A 52 -0.53 16.97 4.12
C TYR A 52 -0.94 16.47 2.73
N GLN A 53 -1.52 15.27 2.65
CA GLN A 53 -1.96 14.69 1.40
C GLN A 53 -3.09 15.52 0.77
N GLU A 54 -4.14 15.83 1.53
CA GLU A 54 -5.25 16.68 1.05
C GLU A 54 -4.72 18.03 0.56
N GLU A 55 -3.84 18.69 1.34
CA GLU A 55 -3.23 19.96 0.96
C GLU A 55 -2.45 19.86 -0.36
N VAL A 56 -1.61 18.83 -0.54
CA VAL A 56 -0.81 18.69 -1.75
C VAL A 56 -1.66 18.38 -2.98
N PHE A 57 -2.65 17.49 -2.86
CA PHE A 57 -3.52 17.14 -3.97
C PHE A 57 -4.47 18.29 -4.35
N ASP A 58 -4.90 19.09 -3.37
CA ASP A 58 -5.78 20.23 -3.61
C ASP A 58 -5.07 21.42 -4.28
N LEU A 59 -3.72 21.42 -4.32
CA LEU A 59 -2.92 22.38 -5.09
C LEU A 59 -2.85 22.07 -6.59
N SER A 60 -3.36 20.92 -7.03
CA SER A 60 -3.23 20.49 -8.42
C SER A 60 -4.06 21.34 -9.38
N VAL A 61 -3.62 21.41 -10.64
CA VAL A 61 -4.39 22.02 -11.74
C VAL A 61 -5.13 21.00 -12.60
N GLU A 62 -5.08 19.72 -12.23
CA GLU A 62 -5.66 18.61 -12.99
C GLU A 62 -6.80 17.92 -12.25
N ALA A 63 -7.70 17.31 -13.03
CA ALA A 63 -8.78 16.47 -12.53
C ALA A 63 -8.28 15.03 -12.24
N PRO A 64 -8.99 14.25 -11.41
CA PRO A 64 -8.59 12.87 -11.09
C PRO A 64 -8.37 11.98 -12.31
N ALA A 65 -9.18 12.11 -13.37
CA ALA A 65 -9.05 11.28 -14.58
C ALA A 65 -7.69 11.41 -15.28
N GLU A 66 -7.14 12.63 -15.36
CA GLU A 66 -5.82 12.87 -15.99
C GLU A 66 -4.70 12.25 -15.15
N MET A 67 -4.81 12.37 -13.83
CA MET A 67 -3.89 11.73 -12.91
C MET A 67 -3.97 10.20 -12.98
N SER A 68 -5.18 9.63 -12.99
CA SER A 68 -5.41 8.18 -13.14
C SER A 68 -4.79 7.62 -14.42
N LYS A 69 -4.97 8.32 -15.54
CA LYS A 69 -4.36 7.94 -16.83
C LYS A 69 -2.84 7.95 -16.72
N ARG A 70 -2.26 9.01 -16.16
CA ARG A 70 -0.82 9.11 -15.93
C ARG A 70 -0.30 8.01 -15.01
N ALA A 71 -1.05 7.63 -13.98
CA ALA A 71 -0.67 6.54 -13.08
C ALA A 71 -0.56 5.23 -13.85
N ALA A 72 -1.59 4.86 -14.62
CA ALA A 72 -1.53 3.68 -15.49
C ALA A 72 -0.36 3.75 -16.48
N GLU A 73 -0.12 4.88 -17.13
CA GLU A 73 0.94 5.00 -18.14
C GLU A 73 2.36 4.86 -17.57
N CYS A 74 2.62 5.47 -16.41
CA CYS A 74 3.96 5.67 -15.88
C CYS A 74 4.36 4.73 -14.74
N ALA A 75 3.42 4.15 -14.01
CA ALA A 75 3.73 3.25 -12.90
C ALA A 75 3.96 1.82 -13.36
N GLY A 76 4.85 1.11 -12.67
CA GLY A 76 5.09 -0.32 -12.84
C GLY A 76 4.75 -1.10 -11.57
N ILE A 77 4.27 -2.32 -11.74
CA ILE A 77 4.11 -3.30 -10.66
C ILE A 77 5.40 -4.10 -10.52
N ARG A 78 5.80 -4.36 -9.27
CA ARG A 78 7.01 -5.11 -8.98
C ARG A 78 6.93 -6.52 -9.58
N PRO A 79 8.01 -7.02 -10.21
CA PRO A 79 8.04 -8.37 -10.75
C PRO A 79 7.66 -9.43 -9.72
N LEU A 80 7.04 -10.51 -10.19
CA LEU A 80 6.49 -11.62 -9.41
C LEU A 80 5.24 -11.31 -8.57
N ALA A 81 4.70 -10.08 -8.61
CA ALA A 81 3.46 -9.76 -7.91
C ALA A 81 2.25 -10.55 -8.41
N HIS A 82 2.19 -10.84 -9.71
CA HIS A 82 1.11 -11.64 -10.30
C HIS A 82 1.19 -13.09 -9.82
N GLU A 83 2.38 -13.67 -9.85
CA GLU A 83 2.67 -15.04 -9.42
C GLU A 83 2.37 -15.23 -7.93
N VAL A 84 2.78 -14.28 -7.08
CA VAL A 84 2.41 -14.26 -5.66
C VAL A 84 0.89 -14.21 -5.51
N SER A 85 0.22 -13.33 -6.26
CA SER A 85 -1.23 -13.14 -6.13
C SER A 85 -2.02 -14.37 -6.55
N GLU A 86 -1.68 -14.97 -7.70
CA GLU A 86 -2.27 -16.21 -8.17
C GLU A 86 -2.07 -17.33 -7.15
N ARG A 87 -0.86 -17.48 -6.60
CA ARG A 87 -0.61 -18.56 -5.65
C ARG A 87 -1.40 -18.43 -4.35
N VAL A 88 -1.54 -17.19 -3.86
CA VAL A 88 -2.41 -16.87 -2.72
C VAL A 88 -3.86 -17.24 -3.04
N TRP A 89 -4.35 -16.83 -4.21
CA TRP A 89 -5.72 -17.08 -4.63
C TRP A 89 -6.04 -18.56 -4.85
N GLU A 90 -5.13 -19.32 -5.46
CA GLU A 90 -5.25 -20.77 -5.64
C GLU A 90 -5.34 -21.51 -4.29
N SER A 91 -4.68 -20.98 -3.25
CA SER A 91 -4.74 -21.52 -1.90
C SER A 91 -6.01 -21.13 -1.11
N GLY A 92 -6.91 -20.35 -1.73
CA GLY A 92 -8.13 -19.84 -1.09
C GLY A 92 -7.89 -18.61 -0.21
N GLY A 93 -6.71 -17.99 -0.31
CA GLY A 93 -6.34 -16.78 0.42
C GLY A 93 -6.75 -15.47 -0.23
N THR A 94 -6.52 -14.38 0.48
CA THR A 94 -6.83 -13.01 0.06
C THR A 94 -5.57 -12.21 -0.21
N VAL A 95 -5.58 -11.45 -1.31
CA VAL A 95 -4.57 -10.44 -1.62
C VAL A 95 -5.19 -9.07 -1.47
N SER A 96 -4.55 -8.19 -0.69
CA SER A 96 -5.01 -6.83 -0.44
C SER A 96 -3.87 -5.84 -0.60
N VAL A 97 -4.20 -4.62 -1.03
CA VAL A 97 -3.37 -3.43 -0.89
C VAL A 97 -3.87 -2.63 0.30
N ALA A 98 -3.00 -2.34 1.26
CA ALA A 98 -3.25 -1.37 2.31
C ALA A 98 -2.28 -0.21 2.14
N SER A 99 -2.77 0.93 1.65
CA SER A 99 -1.94 2.07 1.22
C SER A 99 -2.37 3.35 1.91
N ALA A 100 -1.41 4.21 2.26
CA ALA A 100 -1.69 5.59 2.67
C ALA A 100 -2.10 6.50 1.49
N GLY A 101 -2.02 5.98 0.26
CA GLY A 101 -2.38 6.66 -0.97
C GLY A 101 -3.88 6.81 -1.23
N LEU A 102 -4.19 7.18 -2.48
CA LEU A 102 -5.55 7.43 -2.97
C LEU A 102 -5.93 6.45 -4.07
N ASP A 103 -7.18 5.97 -4.02
CA ASP A 103 -7.72 4.93 -4.91
C ASP A 103 -7.57 5.27 -6.39
N PHE A 104 -7.83 6.52 -6.78
CA PHE A 104 -7.83 6.94 -8.18
C PHE A 104 -6.49 6.74 -8.90
N TYR A 105 -5.37 6.65 -8.18
CA TYR A 105 -4.07 6.34 -8.79
C TYR A 105 -3.61 4.90 -8.53
N ILE A 106 -4.16 4.22 -7.52
CA ILE A 106 -3.82 2.82 -7.22
C ILE A 106 -4.55 1.89 -8.19
N GLN A 107 -5.88 2.07 -8.29
CA GLN A 107 -6.76 1.21 -9.09
C GLN A 107 -6.33 1.10 -10.56
N PRO A 108 -6.08 2.19 -11.31
CA PRO A 108 -5.74 2.08 -12.74
C PRO A 108 -4.38 1.38 -12.99
N VAL A 109 -3.47 1.40 -12.01
CA VAL A 109 -2.18 0.68 -12.09
C VAL A 109 -2.41 -0.81 -11.93
N LEU A 110 -3.24 -1.22 -10.97
CA LEU A 110 -3.62 -2.63 -10.79
C LEU A 110 -4.43 -3.14 -11.99
N GLU A 111 -5.32 -2.33 -12.54
CA GLU A 111 -6.10 -2.66 -13.74
C GLU A 111 -5.22 -2.95 -14.94
N LYS A 112 -4.26 -2.05 -15.24
CA LYS A 112 -3.31 -2.25 -16.34
C LYS A 112 -2.46 -3.51 -16.17
N ALA A 113 -2.17 -3.89 -14.92
CA ALA A 113 -1.42 -5.10 -14.59
C ALA A 113 -2.27 -6.37 -14.51
N ASN A 114 -3.58 -6.30 -14.80
CA ASN A 114 -4.54 -7.40 -14.65
C ASN A 114 -4.69 -7.91 -13.20
N LEU A 115 -4.46 -7.06 -12.21
CA LEU A 115 -4.56 -7.38 -10.77
C LEU A 115 -5.86 -6.84 -10.13
N ASN A 116 -6.93 -6.78 -10.91
CA ASN A 116 -8.26 -6.24 -10.53
C ASN A 116 -8.89 -6.91 -9.31
N ARG A 117 -8.48 -8.15 -9.01
CA ARG A 117 -9.01 -8.95 -7.92
C ARG A 117 -8.41 -8.59 -6.55
N ILE A 118 -7.36 -7.76 -6.53
CA ILE A 118 -6.76 -7.28 -5.28
C ILE A 118 -7.71 -6.31 -4.58
N ASN A 119 -7.98 -6.55 -3.29
CA ASN A 119 -8.80 -5.65 -2.48
C ASN A 119 -8.01 -4.37 -2.14
N ILE A 120 -8.55 -3.19 -2.45
CA ILE A 120 -7.89 -1.91 -2.17
C ILE A 120 -8.42 -1.31 -0.87
N HIS A 121 -7.51 -1.05 0.06
CA HIS A 121 -7.72 -0.30 1.30
C HIS A 121 -6.86 0.97 1.24
N SER A 122 -7.48 2.10 0.91
CA SER A 122 -6.82 3.39 0.74
C SER A 122 -7.74 4.54 1.14
N GLY A 123 -7.22 5.77 1.08
CA GLY A 123 -8.10 6.94 0.94
C GLY A 123 -8.80 6.92 -0.42
N LYS A 124 -9.94 7.60 -0.49
CA LYS A 124 -10.76 7.72 -1.69
C LYS A 124 -10.93 9.17 -2.08
N VAL A 125 -10.92 9.44 -3.39
CA VAL A 125 -11.41 10.71 -3.93
C VAL A 125 -12.83 10.47 -4.46
N ILE A 126 -13.80 11.17 -3.86
CA ILE A 126 -15.24 11.07 -4.20
C ILE A 126 -15.73 12.29 -5.00
N SER A 127 -14.80 13.14 -5.45
CA SER A 127 -15.08 14.14 -6.49
C SER A 127 -15.35 13.47 -7.84
N ASP A 128 -16.08 14.16 -8.71
CA ASP A 128 -16.27 13.67 -10.08
C ASP A 128 -14.90 13.58 -10.79
N SER A 129 -14.74 12.59 -11.67
CA SER A 129 -13.46 12.32 -12.34
C SER A 129 -12.93 13.50 -13.18
N THR A 130 -13.80 14.44 -13.54
CA THR A 130 -13.48 15.66 -14.30
C THR A 130 -13.50 16.93 -13.45
N GLU A 131 -13.82 16.83 -12.16
CA GLU A 131 -13.84 17.95 -11.22
C GLU A 131 -12.40 18.39 -10.91
N LEU A 132 -12.14 19.71 -10.90
CA LEU A 132 -10.87 20.27 -10.47
C LEU A 132 -10.87 20.44 -8.94
N PRO A 133 -9.69 20.50 -8.30
CA PRO A 133 -9.59 20.75 -6.85
C PRO A 133 -10.30 22.02 -6.34
N PRO A 134 -10.63 22.09 -5.04
CA PRO A 134 -10.34 21.10 -3.99
C PRO A 134 -11.19 19.84 -4.13
N PHE A 135 -10.60 18.69 -3.82
CA PHE A 135 -11.30 17.41 -3.93
C PHE A 135 -12.11 17.10 -2.66
N ARG A 136 -13.08 16.18 -2.80
CA ARG A 136 -13.76 15.55 -1.69
C ARG A 136 -13.12 14.20 -1.42
N TYR A 137 -12.82 13.93 -0.15
CA TYR A 137 -12.14 12.70 0.27
C TYR A 137 -13.01 11.84 1.19
N ASP A 138 -12.81 10.53 1.12
CA ASP A 138 -13.34 9.55 2.09
C ASP A 138 -12.23 8.60 2.55
N TYR A 139 -12.24 8.22 3.83
CA TYR A 139 -11.17 7.44 4.47
C TYR A 139 -11.71 6.18 5.14
N PRO A 140 -12.27 5.23 4.37
CA PRO A 140 -13.02 4.09 4.92
C PRO A 140 -12.15 3.11 5.72
N SER A 141 -10.85 3.13 5.47
CA SER A 141 -9.86 2.25 6.12
C SER A 141 -9.13 2.93 7.29
N TRP A 142 -9.57 4.14 7.66
CA TRP A 142 -9.16 4.84 8.87
C TRP A 142 -9.57 4.07 10.14
N ASN A 143 -8.80 4.22 11.22
CA ASN A 143 -9.15 3.67 12.53
C ASN A 143 -8.53 4.51 13.66
N THR A 144 -9.36 5.00 14.59
CA THR A 144 -8.95 5.81 15.74
C THR A 144 -8.08 5.06 16.75
N SER A 145 -8.10 3.73 16.76
CA SER A 145 -7.21 2.91 17.59
C SER A 145 -5.77 2.90 17.07
N CYS A 146 -5.52 3.39 15.86
CA CYS A 146 -4.19 3.50 15.29
C CYS A 146 -3.59 4.86 15.68
N LYS A 147 -2.36 4.86 16.21
CA LYS A 147 -1.74 6.02 16.90
C LYS A 147 -1.49 7.26 16.03
N GLY A 148 -1.76 7.23 14.73
CA GLY A 148 -1.50 8.36 13.84
C GLY A 148 -2.44 8.40 12.66
N ASP A 149 -2.60 9.60 12.09
CA ASP A 149 -3.50 9.91 10.99
C ASP A 149 -2.89 9.56 9.63
N TRP A 150 -2.78 8.25 9.39
CA TRP A 150 -2.06 7.62 8.30
C TRP A 150 -2.87 7.40 7.02
N VAL A 151 -4.08 7.97 6.90
CA VAL A 151 -5.06 7.68 5.82
C VAL A 151 -5.66 6.26 5.94
N THR A 152 -4.82 5.23 5.98
CA THR A 152 -5.20 3.82 6.11
C THR A 152 -4.50 3.19 7.30
N CYS A 153 -5.25 2.51 8.16
CA CYS A 153 -4.63 1.68 9.20
C CYS A 153 -4.33 0.27 8.68
N LYS A 154 -3.08 0.02 8.29
CA LYS A 154 -2.62 -1.31 7.82
C LYS A 154 -2.79 -2.42 8.88
N CYS A 155 -2.58 -2.08 10.15
CA CYS A 155 -2.84 -2.98 11.28
C CYS A 155 -4.28 -3.51 11.30
N ARG A 156 -5.27 -2.65 11.00
CA ARG A 156 -6.68 -3.07 10.90
C ARG A 156 -6.87 -4.06 9.75
N VAL A 157 -6.39 -3.71 8.55
CA VAL A 157 -6.53 -4.56 7.34
C VAL A 157 -5.94 -5.96 7.59
N ILE A 158 -4.75 -6.02 8.20
CA ILE A 158 -4.13 -7.30 8.56
C ILE A 158 -5.00 -8.05 9.58
N ASN A 159 -5.42 -7.40 10.66
CA ASN A 159 -6.20 -8.03 11.72
C ASN A 159 -7.55 -8.58 11.25
N ASP A 160 -8.20 -7.91 10.29
CA ASP A 160 -9.45 -8.37 9.68
C ASP A 160 -9.26 -9.69 8.90
N LEU A 161 -8.04 -9.97 8.42
CA LEU A 161 -7.69 -11.20 7.69
C LEU A 161 -7.20 -12.34 8.60
N LYS A 162 -6.70 -12.05 9.81
CA LYS A 162 -6.17 -13.06 10.75
C LYS A 162 -7.11 -14.24 11.03
N PRO A 163 -8.45 -14.06 11.16
CA PRO A 163 -9.36 -15.19 11.37
C PRO A 163 -9.39 -16.19 10.21
N THR A 164 -8.98 -15.77 9.01
CA THR A 164 -9.01 -16.60 7.79
C THR A 164 -7.70 -17.34 7.54
N GLY A 165 -6.61 -16.95 8.21
CA GLY A 165 -5.32 -17.61 8.10
C GLY A 165 -4.12 -16.71 8.39
N GLU A 166 -2.95 -17.18 8.00
CA GLU A 166 -1.68 -16.45 8.18
C GLU A 166 -1.67 -15.19 7.31
N VAL A 167 -1.15 -14.07 7.83
CA VAL A 167 -1.06 -12.81 7.06
C VAL A 167 0.39 -12.38 6.89
N VAL A 168 0.83 -12.36 5.64
CA VAL A 168 2.11 -11.80 5.19
C VAL A 168 1.93 -10.32 4.89
N PHE A 169 2.77 -9.47 5.46
CA PHE A 169 2.84 -8.05 5.12
C PHE A 169 4.10 -7.75 4.31
N VAL A 170 3.96 -6.96 3.25
CA VAL A 170 5.06 -6.55 2.36
C VAL A 170 5.09 -5.02 2.26
N GLY A 171 6.17 -4.37 2.71
CA GLY A 171 6.23 -2.89 2.76
C GLY A 171 7.64 -2.30 2.80
N ASP A 172 7.77 -1.01 2.54
CA ASP A 172 9.05 -0.27 2.60
C ASP A 172 9.01 0.98 3.51
N GLY A 173 7.79 1.36 3.93
CA GLY A 173 7.49 2.63 4.55
C GLY A 173 7.79 2.74 6.04
N THR A 174 7.51 3.93 6.57
CA THR A 174 7.50 4.22 8.01
C THR A 174 6.05 4.44 8.50
N GLY A 175 5.84 4.65 9.80
CA GLY A 175 4.50 4.95 10.33
C GLY A 175 3.60 3.72 10.34
N SER A 176 2.58 3.69 9.48
CA SER A 176 1.59 2.60 9.47
C SER A 176 2.21 1.22 9.17
N ASP A 177 3.30 1.16 8.40
CA ASP A 177 4.08 -0.04 8.08
C ASP A 177 4.82 -0.58 9.29
N VAL A 178 5.39 0.34 10.08
CA VAL A 178 6.02 -0.01 11.36
C VAL A 178 4.98 -0.59 12.32
N CYS A 179 3.76 -0.03 12.36
CA CYS A 179 2.67 -0.64 13.12
C CYS A 179 2.41 -2.07 12.64
N ALA A 180 2.23 -2.25 11.32
CA ALA A 180 1.90 -3.54 10.70
C ALA A 180 2.95 -4.61 11.01
N ALA A 181 4.22 -4.26 10.83
CA ALA A 181 5.35 -5.15 11.07
C ALA A 181 5.54 -5.50 12.55
N THR A 182 5.28 -4.56 13.46
CA THR A 182 5.54 -4.77 14.89
C THR A 182 4.38 -5.49 15.60
N ASN A 183 3.13 -5.23 15.18
CA ASN A 183 1.96 -5.53 16.01
C ASN A 183 0.91 -6.44 15.37
N ALA A 184 1.00 -6.75 14.08
CA ALA A 184 -0.12 -7.38 13.36
C ALA A 184 0.29 -8.56 12.46
N ALA A 185 1.28 -8.37 11.58
CA ALA A 185 1.67 -9.39 10.59
C ALA A 185 2.27 -10.65 11.24
N ASP A 186 2.02 -11.82 10.65
CA ASP A 186 2.69 -13.08 11.05
C ASP A 186 4.09 -13.20 10.43
N LYS A 187 4.22 -12.71 9.20
CA LYS A 187 5.46 -12.67 8.42
C LYS A 187 5.59 -11.29 7.78
N VAL A 188 6.78 -10.72 7.84
CA VAL A 188 7.09 -9.42 7.24
C VAL A 188 8.16 -9.59 6.16
N PHE A 189 7.88 -9.07 4.97
CA PHE A 189 8.88 -8.75 3.98
C PHE A 189 9.05 -7.24 3.92
N ALA A 190 10.26 -6.77 4.12
CA ALA A 190 10.55 -5.36 4.25
C ALA A 190 11.69 -4.93 3.33
N SER A 191 11.62 -3.72 2.81
CA SER A 191 12.77 -3.07 2.16
C SER A 191 12.99 -1.67 2.73
N GLY A 192 14.04 -0.99 2.29
CA GLY A 192 14.28 0.43 2.57
C GLY A 192 14.21 0.81 4.06
N ARG A 193 13.30 1.74 4.38
CA ARG A 193 13.19 2.31 5.74
C ARG A 193 12.54 1.34 6.71
N LEU A 194 11.57 0.55 6.27
CA LEU A 194 10.96 -0.49 7.09
C LEU A 194 11.98 -1.54 7.52
N LEU A 195 12.78 -2.05 6.57
CA LEU A 195 13.80 -3.05 6.86
C LEU A 195 14.84 -2.51 7.86
N SER A 196 15.31 -1.28 7.64
CA SER A 196 16.23 -0.60 8.55
C SER A 196 15.66 -0.47 9.96
N TYR A 197 14.36 -0.15 10.07
CA TYR A 197 13.65 -0.09 11.34
C TYR A 197 13.55 -1.47 12.00
N CYS A 198 13.14 -2.50 11.25
CA CYS A 198 13.00 -3.86 11.77
C CYS A 198 14.33 -4.39 12.32
N ASN A 199 15.42 -4.22 11.57
CA ASN A 199 16.77 -4.61 11.99
C ASN A 199 17.20 -3.89 13.28
N LYS A 200 16.96 -2.58 13.36
CA LYS A 200 17.33 -1.78 14.54
C LYS A 200 16.58 -2.20 15.81
N ASN A 201 15.33 -2.66 15.66
CA ASN A 201 14.45 -2.97 16.79
C ASN A 201 14.27 -4.47 17.05
N GLY A 202 15.00 -5.34 16.35
CA GLY A 202 14.92 -6.80 16.52
C GLY A 202 13.57 -7.40 16.09
N ILE A 203 12.88 -6.76 15.14
CA ILE A 203 11.63 -7.26 14.56
C ILE A 203 11.99 -8.20 13.41
N ALA A 204 11.43 -9.41 13.42
CA ALA A 204 11.67 -10.38 12.37
C ALA A 204 11.07 -9.90 11.03
N ALA A 205 11.93 -9.59 10.07
CA ALA A 205 11.57 -9.25 8.71
C ALA A 205 12.60 -9.86 7.75
N GLU A 206 12.14 -10.23 6.57
CA GLU A 206 13.00 -10.70 5.47
C GLU A 206 13.06 -9.63 4.38
N GLU A 207 14.22 -9.45 3.78
CA GLU A 207 14.39 -8.45 2.72
C GLU A 207 13.73 -8.90 1.42
N PHE A 208 13.08 -7.98 0.72
CA PHE A 208 12.77 -8.14 -0.71
C PHE A 208 13.51 -7.06 -1.51
N GLY A 209 13.95 -7.42 -2.71
CA GLY A 209 14.73 -6.55 -3.58
C GLY A 209 13.91 -5.96 -4.73
N ASP A 210 14.46 -6.04 -5.93
CA ASP A 210 13.82 -5.54 -7.15
C ASP A 210 12.61 -6.37 -7.60
N ASP A 211 12.43 -7.57 -7.05
CA ASP A 211 11.30 -8.47 -7.30
C ASP A 211 10.75 -9.06 -5.99
N PHE A 212 9.67 -9.85 -6.12
CA PHE A 212 9.04 -10.58 -5.02
C PHE A 212 9.42 -12.07 -4.95
N GLU A 213 10.59 -12.47 -5.42
CA GLU A 213 11.07 -13.86 -5.28
C GLU A 213 10.99 -14.38 -3.83
N PRO A 214 11.50 -13.67 -2.80
CA PRO A 214 11.45 -14.19 -1.43
C PRO A 214 10.00 -14.30 -0.90
N VAL A 215 9.10 -13.41 -1.36
CA VAL A 215 7.67 -13.48 -1.02
C VAL A 215 7.03 -14.70 -1.68
N LEU A 216 7.31 -14.92 -2.97
CA LEU A 216 6.79 -16.05 -3.73
C LEU A 216 7.25 -17.38 -3.13
N SER A 217 8.56 -17.53 -2.89
CA SER A 217 9.15 -18.70 -2.26
C SER A 217 8.50 -19.02 -0.90
N TYR A 218 8.22 -18.00 -0.10
CA TYR A 218 7.51 -18.18 1.16
C TYR A 218 6.08 -18.68 0.98
N VAL A 219 5.29 -18.02 0.12
CA VAL A 219 3.92 -18.40 -0.19
C VAL A 219 3.86 -19.83 -0.75
N GLU A 220 4.78 -20.18 -1.65
CA GLU A 220 4.89 -21.53 -2.22
C GLU A 220 5.22 -22.58 -1.17
N SER A 221 6.14 -22.31 -0.24
CA SER A 221 6.49 -23.25 0.83
C SER A 221 5.30 -23.61 1.73
N LYS A 222 4.39 -22.66 1.91
CA LYS A 222 3.20 -22.80 2.76
C LYS A 222 2.01 -23.41 2.05
N THR A 223 1.94 -23.23 0.74
CA THR A 223 0.83 -23.72 -0.10
C THR A 223 1.13 -25.10 -0.72
N SER A 224 2.40 -25.43 -0.97
CA SER A 224 2.81 -26.68 -1.64
C SER A 224 2.83 -27.91 -0.72
N SER A 225 2.82 -27.72 0.60
CA SER A 225 2.77 -28.81 1.59
C SER A 225 1.42 -29.56 1.61
N ASN A 226 0.45 -29.14 0.79
CA ASN A 226 -0.91 -29.67 0.75
C ASN A 226 -1.20 -30.57 -0.49
N GLY A 227 -0.19 -30.86 -1.32
CA GLY A 227 -0.35 -31.65 -2.57
C GLY A 227 0.03 -33.13 -2.49
N ALA A 228 0.48 -33.63 -1.33
CA ALA A 228 0.81 -35.04 -1.15
C ALA A 228 -0.26 -35.74 -0.29
N GLN A 229 -1.31 -36.22 -0.93
CA GLN A 229 -2.19 -37.25 -0.39
C GLN A 229 -2.64 -38.19 -1.49
#